data_AF-A0A2E8D5B1-F1
#
_entry.id   AF-A0A2E8D5B1-F1
#
_cell.length_a   1.000
_cell.length_b   1.000
_cell.length_c   1.000
_cell.angle_alpha   90.00
_cell.angle_beta   90.00
_cell.angle_gamma   90.00
#
_symmetry.space_group_name_H-M   'P 1'
#
loop_
_entity.id
_entity.type
_entity.pdbx_description
1 polymer ?
#
loop_
_entity_poly.entity_id
_entity_poly.type
_entity_poly.pdbx_seq_one_letter_code
_entity_poly.pdbx_strand_id
1 'polypeptide(L)'
;MPIKVACQCGASFNAKDELAGKVVRCPKCKQPLKIPAPQPAPVANSALDDLFDEAGIDQKHGPTCPKCSAELKPNAVLCVACGFNMQTGESAEAAQTYDQLGGQEASADAVLEKAAKQIETDKEDDRKNKSTGAPAYVYLFGLLALVAFAAMMFTLPKGLAFFITGIAIVVFAQLINTYYSIRFIIVAFQESLAQGFLQFVPFYSIYYLITRWQKVGKIFMKMLGTLPLAFLGGCFMGLGMLLGFDYPDEKDAYRYDSRSIDVVQQTDASPRVG
;
A
#
# COMPACT_ATOMS: atom_id res chain seq x y z
N MET A 1 -60.89 7.05 -6.26
CA MET A 1 -61.36 7.33 -7.63
C MET A 1 -61.39 6.00 -8.39
N PRO A 2 -62.53 5.52 -8.92
CA PRO A 2 -62.55 4.18 -9.52
C PRO A 2 -61.67 4.10 -10.79
N ILE A 3 -60.74 3.14 -10.84
CA ILE A 3 -59.87 2.88 -12.00
C ILE A 3 -60.65 2.01 -12.99
N LYS A 4 -60.91 2.52 -14.19
CA LYS A 4 -61.52 1.75 -15.29
C LYS A 4 -60.47 0.81 -15.87
N VAL A 5 -60.60 -0.49 -15.61
CA VAL A 5 -59.69 -1.53 -16.11
C VAL A 5 -60.40 -2.32 -17.19
N ALA A 6 -59.83 -2.32 -18.40
CA ALA A 6 -60.29 -3.13 -19.51
C ALA A 6 -59.51 -4.46 -19.55
N CYS A 7 -60.23 -5.58 -19.60
CA CYS A 7 -59.63 -6.90 -19.77
C CYS A 7 -59.60 -7.28 -21.25
N GLN A 8 -58.62 -8.09 -21.65
CA GLN A 8 -58.49 -8.61 -23.03
C GLN A 8 -59.68 -9.46 -23.49
N CYS A 9 -60.52 -9.94 -22.56
CA CYS A 9 -61.79 -10.61 -22.88
C CYS A 9 -62.93 -9.65 -23.28
N GLY A 10 -62.65 -8.34 -23.37
CA GLY A 10 -63.60 -7.30 -23.78
C GLY A 10 -64.47 -6.74 -22.64
N ALA A 11 -64.32 -7.23 -21.40
CA ALA A 11 -65.05 -6.71 -20.25
C ALA A 11 -64.30 -5.56 -19.56
N SER A 12 -64.98 -4.42 -19.34
CA SER A 12 -64.49 -3.31 -18.52
C SER A 12 -65.12 -3.32 -17.14
N PHE A 13 -64.32 -3.15 -16.09
CA PHE A 13 -64.81 -3.04 -14.71
C PHE A 13 -64.12 -1.89 -13.96
N ASN A 14 -64.81 -1.35 -12.96
CA ASN A 14 -64.27 -0.33 -12.08
C ASN A 14 -63.58 -1.01 -10.89
N ALA A 15 -62.25 -0.99 -10.87
CA ALA A 15 -61.46 -1.50 -9.75
C ALA A 15 -61.28 -0.38 -8.69
N LYS A 16 -61.36 -0.76 -7.41
CA LYS A 16 -61.01 0.14 -6.30
C LYS A 16 -59.51 0.39 -6.30
N ASP A 17 -59.10 1.60 -5.93
CA ASP A 17 -57.68 2.04 -5.92
C ASP A 17 -56.76 1.15 -5.09
N GLU A 18 -57.29 0.50 -4.05
CA GLU A 18 -56.55 -0.41 -3.17
C GLU A 18 -55.97 -1.64 -3.88
N LEU A 19 -56.41 -1.91 -5.12
CA LEU A 19 -55.93 -3.01 -5.96
C LEU A 19 -54.98 -2.54 -7.07
N ALA A 20 -54.60 -1.26 -7.11
CA ALA A 20 -53.60 -0.72 -8.03
C ALA A 20 -52.26 -1.45 -7.87
N GLY A 21 -51.71 -1.96 -8.98
CA GLY A 21 -50.44 -2.71 -9.00
C GLY A 21 -50.54 -4.19 -8.59
N LYS A 22 -51.69 -4.69 -8.12
CA LYS A 22 -51.91 -6.12 -7.82
C LYS A 22 -52.53 -6.87 -9.01
N VAL A 23 -52.23 -8.16 -9.09
CA VAL A 23 -52.80 -9.08 -10.11
C VAL A 23 -54.11 -9.64 -9.56
N VAL A 24 -55.22 -9.29 -10.22
CA VAL A 24 -56.56 -9.78 -9.87
C VAL A 24 -57.12 -10.63 -11.00
N ARG A 25 -57.98 -11.60 -10.67
CA ARG A 25 -58.63 -12.40 -11.71
C ARG A 25 -59.84 -11.64 -12.27
N CYS A 26 -59.97 -11.63 -13.60
CA CYS A 26 -61.15 -11.07 -14.24
C CYS A 26 -62.40 -11.89 -13.85
N PRO A 27 -63.51 -11.26 -13.40
CA PRO A 27 -64.72 -11.99 -13.01
C PRO A 27 -65.42 -12.68 -14.19
N LYS A 28 -65.15 -12.27 -15.45
CA LYS A 28 -65.76 -12.87 -16.66
C LYS A 28 -64.95 -14.02 -17.26
N CYS A 29 -63.64 -13.86 -17.43
CA CYS A 29 -62.79 -14.89 -18.07
C CYS A 29 -61.87 -15.64 -17.09
N LYS A 30 -61.87 -15.28 -15.80
CA LYS A 30 -61.02 -15.83 -14.73
C LYS A 30 -59.51 -15.74 -14.94
N GLN A 31 -59.05 -15.12 -16.04
CA GLN A 31 -57.62 -14.93 -16.30
C GLN A 31 -57.02 -13.84 -15.38
N PRO A 32 -55.74 -14.01 -14.97
CA PRO A 32 -55.04 -13.02 -14.14
C PRO A 32 -54.74 -11.75 -14.95
N LEU A 33 -55.24 -10.60 -14.48
CA LEU A 33 -55.02 -9.29 -15.08
C LEU A 33 -54.33 -8.38 -14.05
N LYS A 34 -53.21 -7.76 -14.44
CA LYS A 34 -52.50 -6.80 -13.61
C LYS A 34 -53.16 -5.42 -13.73
N ILE A 35 -53.60 -4.83 -12.63
CA ILE A 35 -54.21 -3.50 -12.63
C ILE A 35 -53.09 -2.45 -12.75
N PRO A 36 -53.16 -1.53 -13.75
CA PRO A 36 -52.17 -0.46 -13.88
C PRO A 36 -52.16 0.42 -12.64
N ALA A 37 -50.99 0.62 -12.03
CA ALA A 37 -50.82 1.63 -11.00
C ALA A 37 -50.72 3.01 -11.65
N PRO A 38 -51.23 4.09 -11.03
CA PRO A 38 -51.02 5.44 -11.53
C PRO A 38 -49.52 5.77 -11.48
N GLN A 39 -48.87 5.78 -12.65
CA GLN A 39 -47.54 6.33 -12.82
C GLN A 39 -47.64 7.86 -12.90
N PRO A 40 -46.75 8.63 -12.23
CA PRO A 40 -46.62 10.05 -12.49
C PRO A 40 -46.30 10.26 -13.98
N ALA A 41 -46.96 11.23 -14.59
CA ALA A 41 -46.97 11.49 -16.03
C ALA A 41 -45.54 11.48 -16.63
N PRO A 42 -45.35 10.88 -17.82
CA PRO A 42 -44.16 11.16 -18.61
C PRO A 42 -44.18 12.65 -18.95
N VAL A 43 -43.13 13.37 -18.58
CA VAL A 43 -42.88 14.71 -19.10
C VAL A 43 -42.85 14.61 -20.62
N ALA A 44 -43.79 15.31 -21.25
CA ALA A 44 -43.94 15.35 -22.68
C ALA A 44 -42.73 16.08 -23.28
N ASN A 45 -41.84 15.34 -23.95
CA ASN A 45 -40.74 15.87 -24.75
C ASN A 45 -41.23 16.65 -25.98
N SER A 46 -42.53 16.64 -26.26
CA SER A 46 -43.14 17.23 -27.45
C SER A 46 -42.98 18.76 -27.55
N ALA A 47 -42.82 19.48 -26.43
CA ALA A 47 -42.57 20.93 -26.47
C ALA A 47 -41.11 21.28 -26.84
N LEU A 48 -40.18 20.34 -26.63
CA LEU A 48 -38.81 20.46 -27.10
C LEU A 48 -38.72 20.02 -28.57
N ASP A 49 -39.42 18.95 -28.95
CA ASP A 49 -39.47 18.46 -30.33
C ASP A 49 -40.00 19.53 -31.32
N ASP A 50 -41.09 20.25 -30.98
CA ASP A 50 -41.61 21.36 -31.80
C ASP A 50 -40.62 22.54 -31.97
N LEU A 51 -39.72 22.76 -30.98
CA LEU A 51 -38.67 23.78 -31.08
C LEU A 51 -37.49 23.33 -31.95
N PHE A 52 -37.24 22.02 -32.06
CA PHE A 52 -36.18 21.48 -32.92
C PHE A 52 -36.60 21.46 -34.41
N ASP A 53 -37.89 21.29 -34.68
CA ASP A 53 -38.45 21.34 -36.05
C ASP A 53 -38.42 22.76 -36.64
N GLU A 54 -38.73 23.80 -35.85
CA GLU A 54 -38.65 25.22 -36.28
C GLU A 54 -37.19 25.68 -36.52
N ALA A 55 -36.20 25.01 -35.90
CA ALA A 55 -34.77 25.24 -36.11
C ALA A 55 -34.19 24.50 -37.34
N GLY A 56 -35.02 23.77 -38.09
CA GLY A 56 -34.60 23.04 -39.29
C GLY A 56 -33.61 21.89 -39.01
N ILE A 57 -33.64 21.32 -37.81
CA ILE A 57 -32.83 20.15 -37.46
C ILE A 57 -33.72 18.92 -37.61
N ASP A 58 -33.80 18.39 -38.84
CA ASP A 58 -34.39 17.08 -39.07
C ASP A 58 -33.77 16.08 -38.08
N GLN A 59 -34.60 15.36 -37.31
CA GLN A 59 -34.17 14.20 -36.54
C GLN A 59 -33.70 13.11 -37.51
N LYS A 60 -32.49 13.29 -38.04
CA LYS A 60 -31.79 12.29 -38.83
C LYS A 60 -31.44 11.16 -37.88
N HIS A 61 -32.22 10.09 -37.99
CA HIS A 61 -31.90 8.76 -37.48
C HIS A 61 -30.38 8.55 -37.59
N GLY A 62 -29.75 8.20 -36.47
CA GLY A 62 -28.30 8.14 -36.37
C GLY A 62 -27.72 7.16 -37.40
N PRO A 63 -26.47 7.35 -37.83
CA PRO A 63 -25.83 6.41 -38.75
C PRO A 63 -25.85 4.99 -38.16
N THR A 64 -26.21 3.99 -38.96
CA THR A 64 -26.18 2.58 -38.53
C THR A 64 -24.83 1.96 -38.84
N CYS A 65 -24.39 1.06 -37.96
CA CYS A 65 -23.13 0.35 -38.15
C CYS A 65 -23.22 -0.62 -39.34
N PRO A 66 -22.33 -0.54 -40.34
CA PRO A 66 -22.39 -1.43 -41.52
C PRO A 66 -22.04 -2.89 -41.21
N LYS A 67 -21.44 -3.18 -40.05
CA LYS A 67 -21.05 -4.54 -39.65
C LYS A 67 -22.13 -5.27 -38.84
N CYS A 68 -22.81 -4.58 -37.93
CA CYS A 68 -23.78 -5.19 -37.01
C CYS A 68 -25.16 -4.52 -36.99
N SER A 69 -25.37 -3.48 -37.81
CA SER A 69 -26.62 -2.73 -37.92
C SER A 69 -27.07 -2.02 -36.63
N ALA A 70 -26.20 -1.90 -35.63
CA ALA A 70 -26.49 -1.14 -34.41
C ALA A 70 -26.57 0.37 -34.70
N GLU A 71 -27.50 1.05 -34.05
CA GLU A 71 -27.68 2.49 -34.17
C GLU A 71 -26.57 3.24 -33.42
N LEU A 72 -25.91 4.18 -34.09
CA LEU A 72 -24.77 4.91 -33.54
C LEU A 72 -25.14 6.36 -33.27
N LYS A 73 -24.45 6.93 -32.28
CA LYS A 73 -24.52 8.37 -32.02
C LYS A 73 -23.90 9.14 -33.19
N PRO A 74 -24.37 10.37 -33.48
CA PRO A 74 -23.72 11.25 -34.44
C PRO A 74 -22.24 11.43 -34.05
N ASN A 75 -21.33 11.28 -35.00
CA ASN A 75 -19.86 11.33 -34.83
C ASN A 75 -19.21 10.15 -34.08
N ALA A 76 -19.85 8.98 -33.99
CA ALA A 76 -19.19 7.78 -33.47
C ALA A 76 -18.11 7.26 -34.45
N VAL A 77 -16.84 7.29 -34.03
CA VAL A 77 -15.70 6.74 -34.78
C VAL A 77 -15.65 5.20 -34.69
N LEU A 78 -16.17 4.64 -33.60
CA LEU A 78 -16.13 3.21 -33.30
C LEU A 78 -17.51 2.71 -32.88
N CYS A 79 -17.92 1.57 -33.41
CA CYS A 79 -19.12 0.88 -32.95
C CYS A 79 -18.85 0.15 -31.63
N VAL A 80 -19.53 0.56 -30.56
CA VAL A 80 -19.43 -0.08 -29.24
C VAL A 80 -20.04 -1.48 -29.19
N ALA A 81 -20.92 -1.83 -30.15
CA ALA A 81 -21.59 -3.12 -30.19
C ALA A 81 -20.74 -4.22 -30.86
N CYS A 82 -19.96 -3.89 -31.90
CA CYS A 82 -19.21 -4.88 -32.68
C CYS A 82 -17.72 -4.55 -32.90
N GLY A 83 -17.23 -3.42 -32.37
CA GLY A 83 -15.83 -3.00 -32.50
C GLY A 83 -15.42 -2.56 -33.91
N PHE A 84 -16.39 -2.26 -34.80
CA PHE A 84 -16.11 -1.77 -36.15
C PHE A 84 -15.66 -0.30 -36.12
N ASN A 85 -14.47 -0.01 -36.65
CA ASN A 85 -13.97 1.35 -36.76
C ASN A 85 -14.44 1.96 -38.08
N MET A 86 -15.26 3.01 -37.99
CA MET A 86 -15.85 3.66 -39.16
C MET A 86 -14.89 4.57 -39.92
N GLN A 87 -13.74 4.93 -39.34
CA GLN A 87 -12.72 5.73 -40.01
C GLN A 87 -11.76 4.88 -40.85
N THR A 88 -11.40 3.69 -40.37
CA THR A 88 -10.40 2.84 -41.03
C THR A 88 -11.01 1.75 -41.90
N GLY A 89 -12.32 1.46 -41.77
CA GLY A 89 -13.01 0.41 -42.53
C GLY A 89 -12.64 -1.02 -42.10
N GLU A 90 -11.70 -1.13 -41.16
CA GLU A 90 -11.26 -2.38 -40.57
C GLU A 90 -12.04 -2.61 -39.27
N SER A 91 -12.51 -3.85 -39.07
CA SER A 91 -12.94 -4.23 -37.72
C SER A 91 -11.71 -4.49 -36.88
N ALA A 92 -11.63 -3.89 -35.71
CA ALA A 92 -10.50 -4.09 -34.82
C ALA A 92 -10.31 -5.60 -34.55
N GLU A 93 -9.26 -6.20 -35.12
CA GLU A 93 -8.74 -7.52 -34.74
C GLU A 93 -8.18 -7.52 -33.30
N ALA A 94 -8.31 -6.41 -32.58
CA ALA A 94 -8.02 -6.27 -31.15
C ALA A 94 -8.85 -7.20 -30.25
N ALA A 95 -9.78 -8.00 -30.81
CA ALA A 95 -10.40 -9.10 -30.08
C ALA A 95 -9.46 -10.31 -29.88
N GLN A 96 -8.45 -10.52 -30.75
CA GLN A 96 -7.52 -11.65 -30.61
C GLN A 96 -6.29 -11.33 -29.74
N THR A 97 -5.85 -10.07 -29.70
CA THR A 97 -4.69 -9.68 -28.86
C THR A 97 -5.06 -9.49 -27.39
N TYR A 98 -6.34 -9.28 -27.05
CA TYR A 98 -6.80 -9.21 -25.66
C TYR A 98 -6.84 -10.60 -24.97
N ASP A 99 -7.04 -11.66 -25.76
CA ASP A 99 -6.99 -13.05 -25.28
C ASP A 99 -5.54 -13.48 -24.98
N GLN A 100 -4.59 -13.13 -25.86
CA GLN A 100 -3.20 -13.58 -25.75
C GLN A 100 -2.32 -12.82 -24.75
N LEU A 101 -2.83 -11.73 -24.13
CA LEU A 101 -2.13 -10.96 -23.08
C LEU A 101 -2.82 -11.00 -21.70
N GLY A 102 -3.71 -11.97 -21.46
CA GLY A 102 -4.23 -12.24 -20.11
C GLY A 102 -5.46 -11.42 -19.73
N GLY A 103 -6.30 -11.10 -20.71
CA GLY A 103 -7.59 -10.42 -20.54
C GLY A 103 -8.77 -11.31 -20.94
N GLN A 104 -8.87 -12.55 -20.48
CA GLN A 104 -10.17 -13.25 -20.50
C GLN A 104 -10.56 -13.60 -19.08
N GLU A 105 -11.66 -12.97 -18.65
CA GLU A 105 -12.53 -13.44 -17.57
C GLU A 105 -11.80 -14.09 -16.40
N ALA A 106 -10.98 -13.31 -15.70
CA ALA A 106 -11.12 -13.40 -14.26
C ALA A 106 -12.55 -12.92 -13.99
N SER A 107 -13.52 -13.84 -14.01
CA SER A 107 -14.87 -13.59 -13.53
C SER A 107 -14.74 -12.78 -12.25
N ALA A 108 -15.69 -11.89 -11.97
CA ALA A 108 -15.70 -11.22 -10.66
C ALA A 108 -15.45 -12.27 -9.55
N ASP A 109 -15.97 -13.49 -9.75
CA ASP A 109 -15.70 -14.68 -8.96
C ASP A 109 -14.22 -15.12 -8.91
N ALA A 110 -13.49 -15.20 -10.03
CA ALA A 110 -12.05 -15.54 -10.03
C ALA A 110 -11.17 -14.44 -9.41
N VAL A 111 -11.53 -13.16 -9.55
CA VAL A 111 -10.85 -12.06 -8.85
C VAL A 111 -11.13 -12.13 -7.35
N LEU A 112 -12.40 -12.38 -6.98
CA LEU A 112 -12.82 -12.56 -5.58
C LEU A 112 -12.19 -13.81 -4.96
N GLU A 113 -12.05 -14.89 -5.73
CA GLU A 113 -11.41 -16.13 -5.29
C GLU A 113 -9.91 -15.93 -5.07
N LYS A 114 -9.23 -15.25 -5.98
CA LYS A 114 -7.81 -14.91 -5.79
C LYS A 114 -7.60 -14.01 -4.58
N ALA A 115 -8.47 -13.02 -4.38
CA ALA A 115 -8.43 -12.15 -3.21
C ALA A 115 -8.73 -12.93 -1.92
N ALA A 116 -9.73 -13.82 -1.91
CA ALA A 116 -10.07 -14.67 -0.77
C ALA A 116 -8.90 -15.59 -0.41
N LYS A 117 -8.26 -16.21 -1.40
CA LYS A 117 -7.09 -17.08 -1.21
C LYS A 117 -5.89 -16.31 -0.65
N GLN A 118 -5.65 -15.07 -1.11
CA GLN A 118 -4.63 -14.21 -0.51
C GLN A 118 -4.95 -13.87 0.95
N ILE A 119 -6.21 -13.55 1.25
CA ILE A 119 -6.65 -13.27 2.63
C ILE A 119 -6.47 -14.50 3.54
N GLU A 120 -6.74 -15.71 3.05
CA GLU A 120 -6.51 -16.94 3.82
C GLU A 120 -5.02 -17.21 4.03
N THR A 121 -4.21 -17.07 2.98
CA THR A 121 -2.75 -17.28 3.06
C THR A 121 -2.11 -16.30 4.04
N ASP A 122 -2.48 -15.01 3.98
CA ASP A 122 -1.98 -13.99 4.90
C ASP A 122 -2.39 -14.30 6.36
N LYS A 123 -3.61 -14.81 6.60
CA LYS A 123 -4.07 -15.24 7.93
C LYS A 123 -3.30 -16.44 8.47
N GLU A 124 -2.95 -17.39 7.61
CA GLU A 124 -2.15 -18.56 7.99
C GLU A 124 -0.71 -18.17 8.34
N ASP A 125 -0.11 -17.28 7.54
CA ASP A 125 1.22 -16.73 7.80
C ASP A 125 1.25 -15.92 9.10
N ASP A 126 0.20 -15.13 9.37
CA ASP A 126 0.03 -14.42 10.65
C ASP A 126 -0.12 -15.40 11.83
N ARG A 127 -0.85 -16.52 11.67
CA ARG A 127 -0.97 -17.54 12.71
C ARG A 127 0.36 -18.23 13.01
N LYS A 128 1.13 -18.58 11.98
CA LYS A 128 2.46 -19.20 12.12
C LYS A 128 3.45 -18.23 12.75
N ASN A 129 3.42 -16.96 12.34
CA ASN A 129 4.29 -15.93 12.90
C ASN A 129 3.91 -15.60 14.36
N LYS A 130 2.63 -15.73 14.73
CA LYS A 130 2.16 -15.50 16.12
C LYS A 130 2.46 -16.66 17.07
N SER A 131 2.48 -17.90 16.58
CA SER A 131 2.84 -19.09 17.40
C SER A 131 4.35 -19.32 17.49
N THR A 132 5.11 -18.83 16.51
CA THR A 132 6.56 -18.83 16.56
C THR A 132 7.02 -17.58 17.31
N GLY A 133 7.04 -17.65 18.64
CA GLY A 133 7.75 -16.64 19.44
C GLY A 133 9.15 -16.42 18.86
N ALA A 134 9.67 -15.18 18.95
CA ALA A 134 10.95 -14.81 18.34
C ALA A 134 11.99 -15.94 18.54
N PRO A 135 12.73 -16.35 17.49
CA PRO A 135 13.52 -17.58 17.54
C PRO A 135 14.41 -17.61 18.80
N ALA A 136 14.51 -18.76 19.48
CA ALA A 136 15.15 -18.87 20.79
C ALA A 136 16.55 -18.22 20.87
N TYR A 137 17.27 -18.22 19.75
CA TYR A 137 18.53 -17.51 19.57
C TYR A 137 18.40 -16.00 19.90
N VAL A 138 17.35 -15.31 19.46
CA VAL A 138 17.13 -13.87 19.74
C VAL A 138 17.10 -13.59 21.24
N TYR A 139 16.43 -14.42 22.03
CA TYR A 139 16.42 -14.27 23.49
C TYR A 139 17.79 -14.56 24.11
N LEU A 140 18.53 -15.54 23.58
CA LEU A 140 19.89 -15.85 24.02
C LEU A 140 20.85 -14.68 23.75
N PHE A 141 20.80 -14.08 22.55
CA PHE A 141 21.62 -12.90 22.22
C PHE A 141 21.20 -11.67 23.01
N GLY A 142 19.91 -11.48 23.24
CA GLY A 142 19.40 -10.41 24.11
C GLY A 142 19.92 -10.54 25.54
N LEU A 143 19.90 -11.74 26.12
CA LEU A 143 20.44 -12.00 27.45
C LEU A 143 21.95 -11.77 27.50
N LEU A 144 22.70 -12.27 26.49
CA LEU A 144 24.15 -12.12 26.43
C LEU A 144 24.55 -10.65 26.27
N ALA A 145 23.84 -9.87 25.45
CA ALA A 145 24.04 -8.44 25.32
C ALA A 145 23.75 -7.69 26.62
N LEU A 146 22.72 -8.08 27.37
CA LEU A 146 22.39 -7.48 28.67
C LEU A 146 23.47 -7.79 29.72
N VAL A 147 23.92 -9.05 29.80
CA VAL A 147 25.02 -9.46 30.69
C VAL A 147 26.31 -8.75 30.32
N ALA A 148 26.64 -8.64 29.03
CA ALA A 148 27.82 -7.92 28.55
C ALA A 148 27.75 -6.42 28.89
N PHE A 149 26.58 -5.80 28.72
CA PHE A 149 26.36 -4.40 29.11
C PHE A 149 26.52 -4.20 30.62
N ALA A 150 25.95 -5.09 31.45
CA ALA A 150 26.10 -5.05 32.89
C ALA A 150 27.56 -5.24 33.35
N ALA A 151 28.28 -6.18 32.73
CA ALA A 151 29.70 -6.41 33.00
C ALA A 151 30.56 -5.20 32.57
N MET A 152 30.24 -4.58 31.42
CA MET A 152 30.90 -3.36 30.94
C MET A 152 30.67 -2.18 31.91
N MET A 153 29.47 -2.06 32.47
CA MET A 153 29.15 -1.03 33.48
C MET A 153 29.94 -1.21 34.79
N PHE A 154 30.32 -2.44 35.13
CA PHE A 154 31.11 -2.75 36.32
C PHE A 154 32.61 -2.51 36.12
N THR A 155 33.11 -2.58 34.88
CA THR A 155 34.54 -2.65 34.58
C THR A 155 35.11 -1.36 34.00
N LEU A 156 34.31 -0.53 33.30
CA LEU A 156 34.78 0.68 32.62
C LEU A 156 34.32 1.95 33.35
N PRO A 157 35.05 3.08 33.22
CA PRO A 157 34.58 4.36 33.72
C PRO A 157 33.23 4.71 33.07
N LYS A 158 32.30 5.20 33.88
CA LYS A 158 30.87 5.34 33.53
C LYS A 158 30.69 6.10 32.20
N GLY A 159 31.42 7.19 31.97
CA GLY A 159 31.34 7.98 30.74
C GLY A 159 31.71 7.18 29.48
N LEU A 160 32.78 6.40 29.55
CA LEU A 160 33.27 5.60 28.42
C LEU A 160 32.33 4.42 28.11
N ALA A 161 31.73 3.80 29.12
CA ALA A 161 30.74 2.73 28.94
C ALA A 161 29.47 3.22 28.20
N PHE A 162 28.94 4.39 28.57
CA PHE A 162 27.80 5.00 27.87
C PHE A 162 28.14 5.38 26.43
N PHE A 163 29.35 5.88 26.18
CA PHE A 163 29.80 6.25 24.85
C PHE A 163 29.94 5.04 23.90
N ILE A 164 30.62 3.97 24.35
CA ILE A 164 30.76 2.74 23.57
C ILE A 164 29.40 2.12 23.27
N THR A 165 28.52 2.09 24.27
CA THR A 165 27.15 1.57 24.08
C THR A 165 26.37 2.42 23.08
N GLY A 166 26.48 3.75 23.15
CA GLY A 166 25.88 4.67 22.18
C GLY A 166 26.36 4.39 20.75
N ILE A 167 27.68 4.24 20.56
CA ILE A 167 28.27 3.88 19.27
C ILE A 167 27.73 2.54 18.77
N ALA A 168 27.72 1.52 19.61
CA ALA A 168 27.24 0.20 19.22
C ALA A 168 25.78 0.24 18.74
N ILE A 169 24.91 0.97 19.45
CA ILE A 169 23.51 1.16 19.06
C ILE A 169 23.40 1.90 17.73
N VAL A 170 24.15 3.00 17.54
CA VAL A 170 24.13 3.78 16.30
C VAL A 170 24.64 2.94 15.12
N VAL A 171 25.74 2.21 15.27
CA VAL A 171 26.29 1.34 14.23
C VAL A 171 25.28 0.26 13.87
N PHE A 172 24.67 -0.39 14.86
CA PHE A 172 23.65 -1.41 14.61
C PHE A 172 22.42 -0.86 13.88
N ALA A 173 21.90 0.29 14.31
CA ALA A 173 20.81 0.98 13.63
C ALA A 173 21.18 1.33 12.18
N GLN A 174 22.44 1.71 11.94
CA GLN A 174 22.91 2.11 10.62
C GLN A 174 23.16 0.93 9.67
N LEU A 175 23.56 -0.23 10.19
CA LEU A 175 23.61 -1.47 9.41
C LEU A 175 22.22 -1.88 8.94
N ILE A 176 21.21 -1.81 9.83
CA ILE A 176 19.82 -2.10 9.47
C ILE A 176 19.32 -1.10 8.41
N ASN A 177 19.60 0.19 8.60
CA ASN A 177 19.23 1.23 7.64
C ASN A 177 19.88 1.01 6.26
N THR A 178 21.16 0.62 6.23
CA THR A 178 21.89 0.31 5.00
C THR A 178 21.30 -0.91 4.29
N TYR A 179 20.95 -1.97 5.04
CA TYR A 179 20.28 -3.15 4.48
C TYR A 179 18.96 -2.79 3.78
N TYR A 180 18.10 -1.99 4.44
CA TYR A 180 16.83 -1.57 3.84
C TYR A 180 17.02 -0.59 2.67
N SER A 181 18.04 0.27 2.73
CA SER A 181 18.40 1.16 1.62
C SER A 181 18.82 0.37 0.37
N ILE A 182 19.65 -0.66 0.53
CA ILE A 182 20.03 -1.55 -0.58
C ILE A 182 18.83 -2.31 -1.12
N ARG A 183 17.96 -2.84 -0.25
CA ARG A 183 16.71 -3.50 -0.66
C ARG A 183 15.80 -2.56 -1.45
N PHE A 184 15.70 -1.30 -1.03
CA PHE A 184 14.93 -0.28 -1.74
C PHE A 184 15.47 -0.06 -3.15
N ILE A 185 16.79 0.06 -3.29
CA ILE A 185 17.47 0.20 -4.58
C ILE A 185 17.21 -1.03 -5.47
N ILE A 186 17.36 -2.24 -4.93
CA ILE A 186 17.11 -3.49 -5.69
C ILE A 186 15.69 -3.51 -6.27
N VAL A 187 14.68 -3.12 -5.48
CA VAL A 187 13.29 -3.07 -5.94
C VAL A 187 13.12 -2.05 -7.08
N ALA A 188 13.81 -0.90 -7.02
CA ALA A 188 13.79 0.08 -8.11
C ALA A 188 14.44 -0.47 -9.40
N PHE A 189 15.57 -1.17 -9.28
CA PHE A 189 16.24 -1.82 -10.42
C PHE A 189 15.41 -2.93 -11.05
N GLN A 190 14.61 -3.66 -10.25
CA GLN A 190 13.72 -4.71 -10.74
C GLN A 190 12.58 -4.18 -11.62
N GLU A 191 12.18 -2.91 -11.47
CA GLU A 191 11.14 -2.33 -12.32
C GLU A 191 11.71 -1.75 -13.62
N SER A 192 12.85 -1.07 -13.55
CA SER A 192 13.61 -0.66 -14.73
C SER A 192 15.00 -0.14 -14.36
N LEU A 193 15.96 -0.34 -15.27
CA LEU A 193 17.33 0.18 -15.10
C LEU A 193 17.35 1.72 -14.99
N ALA A 194 16.52 2.41 -15.78
CA ALA A 194 16.44 3.87 -15.75
C ALA A 194 15.99 4.39 -14.38
N GLN A 195 14.97 3.76 -13.77
CA GLN A 195 14.50 4.13 -12.44
C GLN A 195 15.54 3.84 -11.35
N GLY A 196 16.33 2.77 -11.51
CA GLY A 196 17.46 2.48 -10.63
C GLY A 196 18.54 3.57 -10.64
N PHE A 197 18.91 4.09 -11.81
CA PHE A 197 19.88 5.19 -11.90
C PHE A 197 19.33 6.53 -11.43
N LEU A 198 18.05 6.81 -11.73
CA LEU A 198 17.36 8.01 -11.24
C LEU A 198 17.24 8.03 -9.71
N GLN A 199 17.33 6.88 -9.04
CA GLN A 199 17.32 6.80 -7.58
C GLN A 199 18.49 7.53 -6.90
N PHE A 200 19.62 7.72 -7.60
CA PHE A 200 20.75 8.49 -7.09
C PHE A 200 20.56 10.01 -7.21
N VAL A 201 19.52 10.44 -7.93
CA VAL A 201 19.15 11.86 -8.04
C VAL A 201 18.43 12.27 -6.75
N PRO A 202 18.91 13.32 -6.04
CA PRO A 202 18.23 13.85 -4.88
C PRO A 202 16.76 14.17 -5.20
N PHE A 203 15.86 13.97 -4.23
CA PHE A 203 14.40 14.18 -4.34
C PHE A 203 13.62 13.19 -5.24
N TYR A 204 14.25 12.53 -6.22
CA TYR A 204 13.57 11.47 -7.00
C TYR A 204 13.16 10.29 -6.12
N SER A 205 13.95 9.97 -5.10
CA SER A 205 13.65 8.95 -4.10
C SER A 205 12.30 9.18 -3.40
N ILE A 206 11.95 10.44 -3.12
CA ILE A 206 10.69 10.84 -2.48
C ILE A 206 9.54 10.73 -3.48
N TYR A 207 9.75 11.20 -4.71
CA TYR A 207 8.77 11.04 -5.79
C TYR A 207 8.45 9.55 -6.05
N TYR A 208 9.47 8.71 -6.12
CA TYR A 208 9.34 7.26 -6.31
C TYR A 208 8.62 6.60 -5.12
N LEU A 209 8.95 7.01 -3.89
CA LEU A 209 8.29 6.53 -2.68
C LEU A 209 6.79 6.83 -2.69
N ILE A 210 6.39 8.06 -3.05
CA ILE A 210 4.99 8.49 -3.08
C ILE A 210 4.23 7.76 -4.19
N THR A 211 4.80 7.64 -5.38
CA THR A 211 4.14 7.02 -6.55
C THR A 211 4.04 5.50 -6.45
N ARG A 212 5.01 4.83 -5.80
CA ARG A 212 5.06 3.36 -5.64
C ARG A 212 4.78 2.89 -4.22
N TRP A 213 4.07 3.69 -3.42
CA TRP A 213 3.84 3.45 -1.98
C TRP A 213 3.38 2.03 -1.63
N GLN A 214 2.52 1.41 -2.43
CA GLN A 214 2.02 0.05 -2.18
C GLN A 214 3.12 -1.01 -2.14
N LYS A 215 4.18 -0.86 -2.94
CA LYS A 215 5.30 -1.82 -2.99
C LYS A 215 6.40 -1.49 -2.00
N VAL A 216 6.81 -0.21 -1.94
CA VAL A 216 7.97 0.22 -1.14
C VAL A 216 7.63 0.75 0.25
N GLY A 217 6.35 1.04 0.52
CA GLY A 217 5.90 1.59 1.80
C GLY A 217 6.25 0.71 3.00
N LYS A 218 6.15 -0.62 2.87
CA LYS A 218 6.56 -1.56 3.94
C LYS A 218 8.06 -1.49 4.25
N ILE A 219 8.91 -1.27 3.24
CA ILE A 219 10.36 -1.13 3.40
C ILE A 219 10.67 0.22 4.07
N PHE A 220 10.01 1.28 3.59
CA PHE A 220 10.17 2.63 4.14
C PHE A 220 9.72 2.71 5.60
N MET A 221 8.61 2.08 5.98
CA MET A 221 8.16 2.05 7.38
C MET A 221 9.17 1.36 8.31
N LYS A 222 9.84 0.31 7.83
CA LYS A 222 10.92 -0.35 8.58
C LYS A 222 12.15 0.55 8.71
N MET A 223 12.47 1.31 7.67
CA MET A 223 13.54 2.32 7.68
C MET A 223 13.22 3.48 8.63
N LEU A 224 11.97 3.94 8.68
CA LEU A 224 11.54 4.99 9.60
C LEU A 224 11.59 4.51 11.06
N GLY A 225 11.29 3.23 11.30
CA GLY A 225 11.36 2.61 12.62
C GLY A 225 12.76 2.55 13.25
N THR A 226 13.84 2.70 12.46
CA THR A 226 15.22 2.72 13.00
C THR A 226 15.66 4.11 13.48
N LEU A 227 14.97 5.18 13.09
CA LEU A 227 15.25 6.55 13.56
C LEU A 227 15.23 6.72 15.08
N PRO A 228 14.20 6.25 15.82
CA PRO A 228 14.21 6.36 17.29
C PRO A 228 15.36 5.58 17.92
N LEU A 229 15.77 4.46 17.32
CA LEU A 229 16.91 3.67 17.80
C LEU A 229 18.24 4.42 17.60
N ALA A 230 18.43 5.03 16.42
CA ALA A 230 19.60 5.86 16.15
C ALA A 230 19.65 7.10 17.06
N PHE A 231 18.49 7.73 17.31
CA PHE A 231 18.36 8.85 18.23
C PHE A 231 18.73 8.44 19.66
N LEU A 232 18.22 7.29 20.13
CA LEU A 232 18.57 6.74 21.43
C LEU A 232 20.09 6.52 21.57
N GLY A 233 20.72 5.90 20.57
CA GLY A 233 22.18 5.72 20.55
C GLY A 233 22.94 7.05 20.58
N GLY A 234 22.45 8.06 19.85
CA GLY A 234 22.98 9.42 19.88
C GLY A 234 22.86 10.09 21.25
N CYS A 235 21.74 9.91 21.96
CA CYS A 235 21.57 10.39 23.33
C CYS A 235 22.55 9.73 24.29
N PHE A 236 22.78 8.42 24.19
CA PHE A 236 23.77 7.70 25.01
C PHE A 236 25.19 8.18 24.72
N MET A 237 25.51 8.44 23.45
CA MET A 237 26.80 9.00 23.04
C MET A 237 27.01 10.41 23.61
N GLY A 238 25.99 11.27 23.54
CA GLY A 238 26.02 12.61 24.12
C GLY A 238 26.12 12.59 25.65
N LEU A 239 25.41 11.69 26.31
CA LEU A 239 25.50 11.50 27.76
C LEU A 239 26.91 11.02 28.17
N GLY A 240 27.50 10.10 27.42
CA GLY A 240 28.87 9.63 27.63
C GLY A 240 29.89 10.77 27.51
N MET A 241 29.72 11.67 26.53
CA MET A 241 30.56 12.87 26.42
C MET A 241 30.35 13.86 27.58
N LEU A 242 29.10 14.07 28.01
CA LEU A 242 28.78 14.98 29.12
C LEU A 242 29.30 14.49 30.47
N LEU A 243 29.34 13.18 30.68
CA LEU A 243 29.86 12.56 31.91
C LEU A 243 31.40 12.56 31.98
N GLY A 244 32.08 13.13 30.99
CA GLY A 244 33.53 13.24 30.94
C GLY A 244 34.17 12.00 30.31
N PHE A 245 34.80 12.21 29.16
CA PHE A 245 35.68 11.23 28.53
C PHE A 245 37.05 11.33 29.20
N ASP A 246 37.16 10.89 30.45
CA ASP A 246 38.44 10.81 31.14
C ASP A 246 39.22 9.63 30.52
N TYR A 247 39.87 9.89 29.39
CA TYR A 247 40.90 9.00 28.88
C TYR A 247 42.04 9.06 29.90
N PRO A 248 42.50 7.93 30.47
CA PRO A 248 43.66 7.98 31.35
C PRO A 248 44.80 8.64 30.58
N ASP A 249 45.18 9.83 31.01
CA ASP A 249 46.19 10.65 30.35
C ASP A 249 47.48 9.80 30.28
N GLU A 250 48.03 9.62 29.08
CA GLU A 250 49.23 8.80 28.81
C GLU A 250 50.41 9.20 29.71
N LYS A 251 50.36 10.42 30.25
CA LYS A 251 51.33 11.01 31.16
C LYS A 251 51.38 10.36 32.54
N ASP A 252 50.30 9.72 32.99
CA ASP A 252 50.27 9.03 34.29
C ASP A 252 50.77 7.57 34.19
N ALA A 253 50.82 6.98 32.99
CA ALA A 253 51.41 5.67 32.76
C ALA A 253 52.94 5.67 32.96
N TYR A 254 53.62 6.76 32.57
CA TYR A 254 55.08 6.91 32.77
C TYR A 254 55.46 7.32 34.20
N ARG A 255 54.53 7.85 35.00
CA ARG A 255 54.83 8.37 36.35
C ARG A 255 54.95 7.28 37.41
N TYR A 256 54.45 6.08 37.13
CA TYR A 256 54.60 4.91 38.01
C TYR A 256 56.01 4.33 37.95
N ASP A 257 56.68 4.42 36.79
CA ASP A 257 58.00 3.83 36.55
C ASP A 257 59.15 4.68 37.09
N SER A 258 59.03 6.01 37.13
CA SER A 258 60.11 6.85 37.69
C SER A 258 60.22 6.75 39.21
N ARG A 259 59.11 6.52 39.90
CA ARG A 259 59.07 6.49 41.38
C ARG A 259 59.58 5.17 41.96
N SER A 260 59.58 4.08 41.19
CA SER A 260 60.18 2.79 41.57
C SER A 260 61.71 2.80 41.43
N ILE A 261 62.27 3.59 40.50
CA ILE A 261 63.72 3.73 40.32
C ILE A 261 64.36 4.47 41.51
N ASP A 262 63.72 5.54 42.00
CA ASP A 262 64.25 6.34 43.11
C ASP A 262 64.31 5.55 44.43
N VAL A 263 63.40 4.60 44.65
CA VAL A 263 63.37 3.78 45.88
C VAL A 263 64.49 2.74 45.92
N VAL A 264 64.94 2.22 44.78
CA VAL A 264 66.04 1.25 44.71
C VAL A 264 67.39 1.93 44.99
N GLN A 265 67.58 3.17 44.53
CA GLN A 265 68.83 3.91 44.77
C GLN A 265 69.04 4.31 46.23
N GLN A 266 67.96 4.46 47.01
CA GLN A 266 68.05 4.90 48.40
C GLN A 266 68.33 3.76 49.39
N THR A 267 68.13 2.49 49.00
CA THR A 267 68.42 1.32 49.84
C THR A 267 69.89 0.88 49.84
N ASP A 268 70.70 1.33 48.87
CA ASP A 268 72.13 0.96 48.78
C ASP A 268 73.07 1.89 49.56
N ALA A 269 72.55 2.95 50.19
CA ALA A 269 73.34 3.94 50.94
C ALA A 269 73.27 3.74 52.47
N SER A 270 73.31 2.49 52.96
CA SER A 270 73.52 2.22 54.39
C SER A 270 75.02 2.17 54.71
N PRO A 271 75.54 2.98 55.65
CA PRO A 271 76.95 2.98 55.98
C PRO A 271 77.31 1.71 56.76
N ARG A 272 78.30 0.95 56.27
CA ARG A 272 78.98 -0.08 57.06
C ARG A 272 79.67 0.60 58.25
N VAL A 273 79.11 0.40 59.44
CA VAL A 273 79.75 0.74 60.71
C VAL A 273 80.87 -0.28 60.94
N GLY A 274 82.08 0.23 61.22
CA GLY A 274 83.26 -0.54 61.57
C GLY A 274 83.28 -1.02 63.01
#